data_AF-A0A645E995-F1
#
_entry.id   AF-A0A645E995-F1
#
_cell.length_a   1.000
_cell.length_b   1.000
_cell.length_c   1.000
_cell.angle_alpha   90.00
_cell.angle_beta   90.00
_cell.angle_gamma   90.00
#
_symmetry.space_group_name_H-M   'P 1'
#
loop_
_entity.id
_entity.type
_entity.pdbx_description
1 polymer ?
#
loop_
_entity_poly.entity_id
_entity_poly.type
_entity_poly.pdbx_seq_one_letter_code
_entity_poly.pdbx_strand_id
1 'polypeptide(L)'
;MEGFSLTGLEAMALGCPVISSNNSCLPEIYQDSVLYFDPNNVNDLVEQIEKLYKTKGLRDQLINLGYLQVKKYSWAKTAQQTFSVYKDILKCETK
;
A
#
# COMPACT_ATOMS: atom_id res chain seq x y z
N MET A 1 10.87 2.55 11.40
CA MET A 1 9.77 3.40 10.90
C MET A 1 9.57 3.03 9.46
N GLU A 2 8.43 2.45 9.10
CA GLU A 2 8.11 2.26 7.69
C GLU A 2 7.63 3.58 7.11
N GLY A 3 8.20 3.99 5.97
CA GLY A 3 7.68 5.10 5.18
C GLY A 3 6.42 4.68 4.41
N PHE A 4 6.15 5.33 3.28
CA PHE A 4 5.02 5.04 2.37
C PHE A 4 4.93 3.57 1.86
N SER A 5 5.86 2.70 2.26
CA SER A 5 5.89 1.26 2.04
C SER A 5 5.60 0.88 0.58
N LEU A 6 6.45 1.39 -0.31
CA LEU A 6 6.40 1.07 -1.73
C LEU A 6 6.52 -0.43 -1.98
N THR A 7 7.23 -1.16 -1.12
CA THR A 7 7.44 -2.60 -1.22
C THR A 7 6.14 -3.40 -1.30
N GLY A 8 5.13 -3.05 -0.49
CA GLY A 8 3.84 -3.75 -0.56
C GLY A 8 3.07 -3.40 -1.82
N LEU A 9 3.13 -2.15 -2.28
CA LEU A 9 2.52 -1.73 -3.55
C LEU A 9 3.19 -2.42 -4.76
N GLU A 10 4.51 -2.59 -4.74
CA GLU A 10 5.27 -3.33 -5.75
C GLU A 10 4.88 -4.81 -5.76
N ALA A 11 4.77 -5.44 -4.59
CA ALA A 11 4.30 -6.82 -4.46
C ALA A 11 2.88 -6.99 -5.03
N MET A 12 1.96 -6.09 -4.69
CA MET A 12 0.60 -6.07 -5.25
C MET A 12 0.59 -5.92 -6.77
N ALA A 13 1.45 -5.05 -7.32
CA ALA A 13 1.55 -4.82 -8.76
C ALA A 13 1.99 -6.08 -9.52
N LEU A 14 2.72 -6.97 -8.86
CA LEU A 14 3.18 -8.26 -9.39
C LEU A 14 2.22 -9.42 -9.08
N GLY A 15 1.04 -9.13 -8.51
CA GLY A 15 0.07 -10.16 -8.15
C GLY A 15 0.49 -11.01 -6.94
N CYS A 16 1.31 -10.47 -6.05
CA CYS A 16 1.68 -11.10 -4.79
C CYS A 16 0.78 -10.57 -3.66
N PRO A 17 0.03 -11.44 -2.95
CA PRO A 17 -0.74 -11.01 -1.78
C PRO A 17 0.21 -10.58 -0.66
N VAL A 18 -0.17 -9.52 0.08
CA VAL A 18 0.66 -8.93 1.13
C VAL A 18 0.00 -9.13 2.50
N ILE A 19 0.81 -9.48 3.48
CA ILE A 19 0.48 -9.44 4.91
C ILE A 19 1.33 -8.34 5.52
N SER A 20 0.71 -7.37 6.19
CA SER A 20 1.35 -6.15 6.67
C SER A 20 1.02 -5.90 8.13
N SER A 21 1.90 -5.20 8.87
CA SER A 21 1.53 -4.70 10.19
C SER A 21 0.41 -3.66 10.09
N ASN A 22 -0.43 -3.58 11.13
CA ASN A 22 -1.51 -2.61 11.25
C ASN A 22 -1.08 -1.23 11.81
N ASN A 23 0.21 -0.91 11.75
CA ASN A 23 0.79 0.27 12.37
C ASN A 23 1.14 1.38 11.34
N SER A 24 1.41 2.57 11.87
CA SER A 24 1.87 3.72 11.09
C SER A 24 0.90 4.07 9.93
N CYS A 25 1.43 4.37 8.75
CA CYS A 25 0.67 4.75 7.56
C CYS A 25 0.15 3.57 6.73
N LEU A 26 0.49 2.32 7.10
CA LEU A 26 0.15 1.14 6.30
C LEU A 26 -1.37 0.88 6.21
N PRO A 27 -2.18 1.09 7.26
CA PRO A 27 -3.64 1.04 7.16
C PRO A 27 -4.22 2.03 6.14
N GLU A 28 -3.67 3.23 6.07
CA GLU A 28 -4.10 4.28 5.14
C GLU A 28 -3.75 3.94 3.68
N ILE A 29 -2.54 3.40 3.47
CA ILE A 29 -1.98 3.11 2.15
C ILE A 29 -2.48 1.80 1.57
N TYR A 30 -2.57 0.74 2.37
CA TYR A 30 -2.94 -0.59 1.87
C TYR A 30 -4.44 -0.86 1.96
N GLN A 31 -5.16 -0.24 2.90
CA GLN A 31 -6.61 -0.41 3.04
C GLN A 31 -6.99 -1.90 3.03
N ASP A 32 -8.08 -2.27 2.39
CA ASP A 32 -8.59 -3.65 2.36
C ASP A 32 -7.79 -4.60 1.45
N SER A 33 -6.68 -4.16 0.86
CA SER A 33 -5.90 -4.98 -0.09
C SER A 33 -4.94 -5.99 0.57
N VAL A 34 -4.85 -5.98 1.89
CA VAL A 34 -3.91 -6.82 2.67
C VAL A 34 -4.59 -7.49 3.85
N LEU A 35 -3.93 -8.52 4.37
CA LEU A 35 -4.18 -8.96 5.74
C LEU A 35 -3.30 -8.17 6.70
N TYR A 36 -3.87 -7.80 7.83
CA TYR A 36 -3.17 -7.05 8.86
C TYR A 36 -2.84 -7.93 10.07
N PHE A 37 -1.71 -7.67 10.69
CA PHE A 37 -1.34 -8.24 12.00
C PHE A 37 -0.82 -7.16 12.96
N ASP A 38 -0.94 -7.39 14.26
CA ASP A 38 -0.28 -6.58 15.29
C ASP A 38 1.23 -6.92 15.34
N PRO A 39 2.13 -5.95 15.09
CA PRO A 39 3.57 -6.19 15.11
C PRO A 39 4.12 -6.64 16.47
N ASN A 40 3.37 -6.46 17.55
CA ASN A 40 3.75 -6.91 18.90
C ASN A 40 3.19 -8.29 19.24
N ASN A 41 2.45 -8.93 18.33
CA ASN A 41 1.83 -10.23 18.53
C ASN A 41 2.23 -11.21 17.41
N VAL A 42 3.24 -12.04 17.70
CA VAL A 42 3.72 -13.06 16.76
C VAL A 42 2.63 -14.07 16.38
N ASN A 43 1.73 -14.41 17.30
CA ASN A 43 0.67 -15.38 17.02
C ASN A 43 -0.33 -14.84 15.99
N ASP A 44 -0.61 -13.52 16.01
CA ASP A 44 -1.49 -12.90 15.02
C ASP A 44 -0.89 -12.98 13.60
N LEU A 45 0.42 -12.76 13.45
CA LEU A 45 1.09 -12.96 12.16
C LEU A 45 0.97 -14.41 11.68
N VAL A 46 1.18 -15.38 12.56
CA VAL A 46 1.02 -16.82 12.23
C VAL A 46 -0.40 -17.11 11.78
N GLU A 47 -1.40 -16.59 12.49
CA GLU A 47 -2.82 -16.74 12.13
C GLU A 47 -3.13 -16.15 10.74
N GLN A 48 -2.60 -14.97 10.39
CA GLN A 48 -2.80 -14.39 9.07
C GLN A 48 -2.14 -15.23 7.96
N ILE A 49 -0.93 -15.76 8.19
CA ILE A 49 -0.25 -16.66 7.24
C ILE A 49 -1.06 -17.94 7.04
N GLU A 50 -1.54 -18.56 8.13
CA GLU A 50 -2.38 -19.75 8.05
C GLU A 50 -3.70 -19.48 7.34
N LYS A 51 -4.33 -18.34 7.63
CA LYS A 51 -5.58 -17.90 6.99
C LYS A 51 -5.40 -17.76 5.49
N LEU A 52 -4.32 -17.12 5.04
CA LEU A 52 -3.99 -16.98 3.62
C LEU A 52 -3.78 -18.35 2.95
N TYR A 53 -3.13 -19.28 3.63
CA TYR A 53 -2.83 -20.62 3.10
C TYR A 53 -4.06 -21.54 3.05
N LYS A 54 -4.90 -21.53 4.09
CA LYS A 54 -6.02 -22.47 4.27
C LYS A 54 -7.32 -21.98 3.62
N THR A 55 -7.51 -20.67 3.47
CA THR A 55 -8.78 -20.11 2.95
C THR A 55 -8.81 -20.15 1.43
N LYS A 56 -9.64 -21.03 0.86
CA LYS A 56 -9.82 -21.14 -0.58
C LYS A 56 -10.32 -19.81 -1.17
N GLY A 57 -9.64 -19.32 -2.21
CA GLY A 57 -10.00 -18.09 -2.93
C GLY A 57 -9.55 -16.78 -2.29
N LEU A 58 -9.08 -16.79 -1.03
CA LEU A 58 -8.62 -15.56 -0.36
C LEU A 58 -7.39 -14.95 -1.06
N ARG A 59 -6.46 -15.79 -1.52
CA ARG A 59 -5.31 -15.34 -2.31
C ARG A 59 -5.73 -14.56 -3.55
N ASP A 60 -6.63 -15.11 -4.35
CA ASP A 60 -7.08 -14.47 -5.60
C ASP A 60 -7.86 -13.19 -5.31
N GLN A 61 -8.65 -13.18 -4.23
CA GLN A 61 -9.32 -11.97 -3.76
C GLN A 61 -8.33 -10.86 -3.41
N LEU A 62 -7.29 -11.16 -2.61
CA LEU A 62 -6.28 -10.17 -2.21
C LEU A 62 -5.47 -9.68 -3.41
N ILE A 63 -5.17 -10.54 -4.38
CA ILE A 63 -4.50 -10.15 -5.63
C ILE A 63 -5.36 -9.14 -6.40
N ASN A 64 -6.66 -9.41 -6.55
CA ASN A 64 -7.57 -8.49 -7.22
C ASN A 64 -7.69 -7.15 -6.49
N LEU A 65 -7.79 -7.17 -5.16
CA LEU A 65 -7.81 -5.95 -4.35
C LEU A 65 -6.48 -5.19 -4.45
N GLY A 66 -5.35 -5.89 -4.46
CA GLY A 66 -4.03 -5.30 -4.68
C GLY A 66 -3.92 -4.57 -6.02
N TYR A 67 -4.39 -5.17 -7.11
CA TYR A 67 -4.44 -4.48 -8.42
C TYR A 67 -5.32 -3.24 -8.41
N LEU A 68 -6.43 -3.24 -7.67
CA LEU A 68 -7.26 -2.06 -7.51
C LEU A 68 -6.58 -0.98 -6.65
N GLN A 69 -5.83 -1.39 -5.62
CA GLN A 69 -5.12 -0.49 -4.72
C GLN A 69 -3.96 0.22 -5.42
N VAL A 70 -3.12 -0.53 -6.15
CA VAL A 70 -1.96 0.04 -6.87
C VAL A 70 -2.38 1.10 -7.88
N LYS A 71 -3.55 0.97 -8.52
CA LYS A 71 -4.09 1.96 -9.47
C LYS A 71 -4.33 3.34 -8.86
N LYS A 72 -4.42 3.46 -7.53
CA LYS A 72 -4.58 4.76 -6.86
C LYS A 72 -3.29 5.58 -6.89
N TYR A 73 -2.14 4.96 -7.12
CA TYR A 73 -0.81 5.58 -7.03
C TYR A 73 -0.12 5.65 -8.39
N SER A 74 0.54 6.76 -8.68
CA SER A 74 1.24 6.96 -9.95
C SER A 74 2.38 7.95 -9.79
N TRP A 75 3.61 7.51 -10.12
CA TRP A 75 4.79 8.37 -10.13
C TRP A 75 4.65 9.56 -11.09
N ALA A 76 4.03 9.34 -12.26
CA ALA A 76 3.78 10.41 -13.22
C ALA A 76 2.83 11.48 -12.63
N LYS A 77 1.76 11.05 -11.96
CA LYS A 77 0.84 11.96 -11.28
C LYS A 77 1.52 12.73 -10.16
N THR A 78 2.30 12.04 -9.32
CA THR A 78 3.10 12.67 -8.26
C THR A 78 4.03 13.74 -8.84
N ALA A 79 4.77 13.43 -9.90
CA ALA A 79 5.68 14.38 -10.54
C ALA A 79 4.94 15.61 -11.09
N GLN A 80 3.81 15.41 -11.78
CA GLN A 80 3.01 16.51 -12.33
C GLN A 80 2.44 17.42 -11.23
N GLN A 81 1.92 16.84 -10.15
CA GLN A 81 1.36 17.59 -9.03
C GLN A 81 2.44 18.38 -8.30
N THR A 82 3.58 17.76 -8.00
CA THR A 82 4.73 18.43 -7.39
C THR A 82 5.24 19.57 -8.27
N PHE A 83 5.39 19.34 -9.57
CA PHE A 83 5.82 20.37 -10.52
C PHE A 83 4.86 21.56 -10.58
N SER A 84 3.55 21.30 -10.50
CA SER A 84 2.54 22.36 -10.48
C SER A 84 2.70 23.28 -9.27
N VAL A 85 2.95 22.69 -8.09
CA VAL A 85 3.23 23.47 -6.86
C VAL A 85 4.48 24.34 -7.02
N TYR A 86 5.58 23.79 -7.57
CA TYR A 86 6.79 24.58 -7.82
C TYR A 86 6.53 25.75 -8.78
N LYS A 87 5.77 25.52 -9.85
CA LYS A 87 5.40 26.56 -10.81
C LYS A 87 4.56 27.67 -10.18
N ASP A 88 3.67 27.32 -9.26
CA ASP A 88 2.82 28.30 -8.59
C ASP A 88 3.59 29.18 -7.60
N ILE A 89 4.56 28.61 -6.88
CA ILE A 89 5.46 29.38 -6.00
C ILE A 89 6.30 30.38 -6.81
N LEU A 90 6.92 29.95 -7.91
CA LEU A 90 7.76 30.82 -8.74
C LEU A 90 6.98 31.98 -9.38
N LYS A 91 5.69 31.79 -9.72
CA LYS A 91 4.84 32.88 -10.22
C LYS A 91 4.53 33.92 -9.14
N CYS A 92 4.42 33.51 -7.88
CA CYS A 92 4.12 34.41 -6.76
C CYS A 92 5.31 35.28 -6.36
N GLU A 93 6.55 34.82 -6.54
CA GLU A 93 7.77 35.60 -6.25
C GLU A 93 8.10 36.65 -7.32
N THR A 94 7.49 36.59 -8.51
CA THR A 94 7.76 37.53 -9.61
C THR A 94 6.76 38.70 -9.65
N LYS A 95 6.12 39.01 -8.51
CA LYS A 95 5.16 40.11 -8.35
C LYS A 95 5.62 41.04 -7.24
#